data_AF-A0A842MQG6-F1
#
_entry.id   AF-A0A842MQG6-F1
#
_cell.length_a   1.000
_cell.length_b   1.000
_cell.length_c   1.000
_cell.angle_alpha   90.00
_cell.angle_beta   90.00
_cell.angle_gamma   90.00
#
_symmetry.space_group_name_H-M   'P 1'
#
loop_
_entity.id
_entity.type
_entity.pdbx_description
1 polymer ?
#
loop_
_entity_poly.entity_id
_entity_poly.type
_entity_poly.pdbx_seq_one_letter_code
_entity_poly.pdbx_strand_id
1 'polypeptide(L)'
;MGYYFPSGMRPSTLDERLEFYSKEFSLGKVAEWFGNRSDKVQFAVIIGRHTRIYPPKYADDASTTIIIDRYESLEDVKAYVLEFLPEGVYYDRNIYAEDGQVIGQELAFDLDPENVTCPIHGTLEDKLRRHQGLSFCELELQIVKAQTLGLYEHLARQFTKLRVVYSGRGFHIHVL
;
A
#
# COMPACT_ATOMS: atom_id res chain seq x y z
N MET A 1 12.99 -16.05 -12.07
CA MET A 1 12.17 -16.39 -10.88
C MET A 1 11.02 -15.42 -10.84
N GLY A 2 9.79 -15.91 -10.95
CA GLY A 2 8.59 -15.07 -11.01
C GLY A 2 7.76 -15.22 -9.74
N TYR A 3 7.13 -14.14 -9.32
CA TYR A 3 6.08 -14.22 -8.31
C TYR A 3 4.85 -14.93 -8.88
N TYR A 4 4.20 -15.73 -8.03
CA TYR A 4 2.94 -16.38 -8.35
C TYR A 4 1.81 -15.59 -7.67
N PHE A 5 0.82 -15.23 -8.47
CA PHE A 5 -0.36 -14.48 -8.03
C PHE A 5 -1.63 -15.32 -8.26
N PRO A 6 -2.73 -15.01 -7.56
CA PRO A 6 -4.04 -15.57 -7.87
C PRO A 6 -4.44 -15.39 -9.34
N SER A 7 -5.37 -16.21 -9.80
CA SER A 7 -5.84 -16.14 -11.18
C SER A 7 -6.38 -14.75 -11.51
N GLY A 8 -5.95 -14.18 -12.64
CA GLY A 8 -6.34 -12.83 -13.07
C GLY A 8 -5.52 -11.69 -12.46
N MET A 9 -4.56 -11.96 -11.56
CA MET A 9 -3.68 -10.94 -10.99
C MET A 9 -2.30 -10.93 -11.65
N ARG A 10 -1.77 -9.73 -11.90
CA ARG A 10 -0.39 -9.53 -12.38
C ARG A 10 0.08 -8.10 -12.08
N PRO A 11 1.40 -7.84 -12.14
CA PRO A 11 1.91 -6.47 -12.21
C PRO A 11 1.27 -5.67 -13.35
N SER A 12 0.96 -4.40 -13.08
CA SER A 12 0.50 -3.43 -14.08
C SER A 12 1.66 -2.96 -14.97
N THR A 13 1.37 -2.69 -16.24
CA THR A 13 2.30 -2.03 -17.16
C THR A 13 2.37 -0.52 -16.89
N LEU A 14 3.36 0.18 -17.47
CA LEU A 14 3.44 1.64 -17.35
C LEU A 14 2.24 2.35 -17.99
N ASP A 15 1.75 1.86 -19.13
CA ASP A 15 0.57 2.43 -19.80
C ASP A 15 -0.70 2.28 -18.95
N GLU A 16 -0.86 1.13 -18.29
CA GLU A 16 -1.98 0.89 -17.38
C GLU A 16 -1.90 1.77 -16.13
N ARG A 17 -0.70 1.97 -15.57
CA ARG A 17 -0.50 2.91 -14.46
C ARG A 17 -0.81 4.34 -14.89
N LEU A 18 -0.35 4.76 -16.07
CA LEU A 18 -0.64 6.09 -16.61
C LEU A 18 -2.14 6.29 -16.80
N GLU A 19 -2.83 5.32 -17.41
CA GLU A 19 -4.27 5.36 -17.59
C GLU A 19 -5.01 5.44 -16.25
N PHE A 20 -4.68 4.57 -15.30
CA PHE A 20 -5.30 4.58 -13.97
C PHE A 20 -5.07 5.91 -13.25
N TYR A 21 -3.81 6.37 -13.13
CA TYR A 21 -3.50 7.59 -12.39
C TYR A 21 -4.07 8.83 -13.08
N SER A 22 -4.15 8.87 -14.42
CA SER A 22 -4.70 10.02 -15.13
C SER A 22 -6.23 10.07 -15.07
N LYS A 23 -6.92 8.94 -15.29
CA LYS A 23 -8.37 8.88 -15.51
C LYS A 23 -9.19 8.37 -14.34
N GLU A 24 -8.67 7.43 -13.57
CA GLU A 24 -9.44 6.69 -12.56
C GLU A 24 -9.09 7.10 -11.11
N PHE A 25 -7.82 7.45 -10.87
CA PHE A 25 -7.35 7.83 -9.54
C PHE A 25 -8.01 9.12 -9.06
N SER A 26 -8.71 9.02 -7.94
CA SER A 26 -9.57 10.07 -7.41
C SER A 26 -8.93 10.79 -6.23
N LEU A 27 -8.52 12.04 -6.45
CA LEU A 27 -8.06 12.92 -5.38
C LEU A 27 -9.16 13.22 -4.35
N GLY A 28 -10.43 13.21 -4.77
CA GLY A 28 -11.56 13.37 -3.85
C GLY A 28 -11.62 12.25 -2.80
N LYS A 29 -11.37 11.00 -3.19
CA LYS A 29 -11.29 9.87 -2.23
C LYS A 29 -10.09 9.97 -1.30
N VAL A 30 -8.96 10.49 -1.80
CA VAL A 30 -7.76 10.75 -0.98
C VAL A 30 -8.04 11.86 0.02
N ALA A 31 -8.68 12.95 -0.40
CA ALA A 31 -9.09 14.03 0.50
C ALA A 31 -10.11 13.55 1.55
N GLU A 32 -11.11 12.75 1.16
CA GLU A 32 -12.06 12.13 2.10
C GLU A 32 -11.37 11.20 3.10
N TRP A 33 -10.32 10.49 2.67
CA TRP A 33 -9.53 9.64 3.55
C TRP A 33 -8.92 10.45 4.69
N PHE A 34 -8.27 11.56 4.38
CA PHE A 34 -7.63 12.45 5.36
C PHE A 34 -8.60 13.37 6.11
N GLY A 35 -9.79 13.63 5.55
CA GLY A 35 -10.81 14.46 6.17
C GLY A 35 -10.28 15.87 6.47
N ASN A 36 -10.47 16.32 7.72
CA ASN A 36 -10.03 17.64 8.18
C ASN A 36 -8.60 17.64 8.75
N ARG A 37 -7.80 16.60 8.51
CA ARG A 37 -6.40 16.62 8.95
C ARG A 37 -5.71 17.79 8.26
N SER A 38 -5.24 18.72 9.08
CA SER A 38 -4.58 19.97 8.70
C SER A 38 -3.14 19.78 8.26
N ASP A 39 -2.63 18.55 8.32
CA ASP A 39 -1.20 18.30 8.41
C ASP A 39 -0.62 17.95 7.03
N LYS A 40 0.64 18.37 6.80
CA LYS A 40 1.42 17.94 5.64
C LYS A 40 1.81 16.47 5.80
N VAL A 41 0.88 15.58 5.47
CA VAL A 41 1.12 14.14 5.33
C VAL A 41 2.33 13.90 4.43
N GLN A 42 3.24 13.02 4.81
CA GLN A 42 4.36 12.68 3.94
C GLN A 42 3.94 11.54 3.03
N PHE A 43 4.08 11.74 1.72
CA PHE A 43 3.87 10.68 0.74
C PHE A 43 5.19 10.01 0.39
N ALA A 44 5.10 8.78 -0.11
CA ALA A 44 6.24 8.08 -0.67
C ALA A 44 5.82 7.26 -1.88
N VAL A 45 6.73 7.11 -2.83
CA VAL A 45 6.53 6.24 -3.99
C VAL A 45 7.64 5.21 -4.09
N ILE A 46 7.25 4.02 -4.55
CA ILE A 46 8.18 2.99 -5.01
C ILE A 46 7.95 2.85 -6.51
N ILE A 47 8.99 3.04 -7.32
CA ILE A 47 8.83 3.13 -8.77
C ILE A 47 8.64 1.73 -9.38
N GLY A 48 9.55 0.81 -9.10
CA GLY A 48 9.54 -0.54 -9.70
C GLY A 48 10.45 -1.53 -8.98
N ARG A 49 10.59 -1.41 -7.65
CA ARG A 49 11.51 -2.22 -6.84
C ARG A 49 11.16 -3.71 -6.97
N HIS A 50 9.88 -4.02 -6.89
CA HIS A 50 9.38 -5.38 -6.83
C HIS A 50 8.99 -5.91 -8.21
N THR A 51 8.32 -5.10 -9.03
CA THR A 51 7.85 -5.54 -10.36
C THR A 51 8.93 -5.47 -11.43
N ARG A 52 9.98 -4.67 -11.21
CA ARG A 52 11.00 -4.31 -12.22
C ARG A 52 10.40 -3.60 -13.45
N ILE A 53 9.22 -2.99 -13.28
CA ILE A 53 8.55 -2.18 -14.30
C ILE A 53 8.64 -0.72 -13.85
N TYR A 54 9.44 0.07 -14.55
CA TYR A 54 9.72 1.46 -14.25
C TYR A 54 10.10 2.23 -15.52
N PRO A 55 9.86 3.56 -15.60
CA PRO A 55 10.35 4.37 -16.72
C PRO A 55 11.88 4.29 -16.82
N PRO A 56 12.48 4.16 -18.02
CA PRO A 56 13.93 3.99 -18.17
C PRO A 56 14.78 5.10 -17.53
N LYS A 57 14.25 6.34 -17.48
CA LYS A 57 14.92 7.49 -16.84
C LYS A 57 15.12 7.34 -15.33
N TYR A 58 14.42 6.40 -14.68
CA TYR A 58 14.52 6.11 -13.25
C TYR A 58 15.14 4.74 -12.96
N ALA A 59 15.95 4.20 -13.87
CA ALA A 59 16.58 2.89 -13.66
C ALA A 59 17.43 2.84 -12.38
N ASP A 60 18.18 3.91 -12.10
CA ASP A 60 19.04 4.00 -10.91
C ASP A 60 18.24 4.14 -9.61
N ASP A 61 17.04 4.74 -9.69
CA ASP A 61 16.14 4.97 -8.56
C ASP A 61 15.06 3.89 -8.42
N ALA A 62 15.03 2.88 -9.31
CA ALA A 62 13.94 1.91 -9.37
C ALA A 62 13.73 1.16 -8.03
N SER A 63 14.80 1.00 -7.25
CA SER A 63 14.78 0.36 -5.93
C SER A 63 14.71 1.31 -4.75
N THR A 64 14.74 2.63 -4.99
CA THR A 64 14.73 3.67 -3.97
C THR A 64 13.29 4.00 -3.57
N THR A 65 13.06 4.25 -2.29
CA THR A 65 11.80 4.86 -1.84
C THR A 65 11.96 6.37 -1.96
N ILE A 66 11.16 6.99 -2.83
CA ILE A 66 11.21 8.44 -3.04
C ILE A 66 10.17 9.10 -2.14
N ILE A 67 10.61 10.00 -1.27
CA ILE A 67 9.72 10.76 -0.37
C ILE A 67 9.22 12.02 -1.08
N ILE A 68 7.93 12.29 -0.92
CA ILE A 68 7.24 13.48 -1.41
C ILE A 68 6.71 14.22 -0.16
N ASP A 69 7.56 15.10 0.37
CA ASP A 69 7.31 15.93 1.56
C ASP A 69 7.17 17.43 1.23
N ARG A 70 7.42 17.79 -0.03
CA ARG A 70 7.32 19.16 -0.57
C ARG A 70 6.26 19.22 -1.66
N TYR A 71 5.07 19.64 -1.26
CA TYR A 71 3.93 19.86 -2.14
C TYR A 71 2.99 20.90 -1.50
N GLU A 72 2.18 21.59 -2.31
CA GLU A 72 1.19 22.56 -1.83
C GLU A 72 -0.23 21.99 -1.88
N SER A 73 -0.46 21.00 -2.75
CA SER A 73 -1.77 20.40 -3.02
C SER A 73 -1.67 18.91 -3.34
N LEU A 74 -2.80 18.19 -3.28
CA LEU A 74 -2.86 16.79 -3.71
C LEU A 74 -2.66 16.66 -5.23
N GLU A 75 -2.93 17.71 -5.98
CA GLU A 75 -2.65 17.83 -7.40
C GLU A 75 -1.13 17.79 -7.68
N ASP A 76 -0.31 18.40 -6.85
CA ASP A 76 1.16 18.31 -6.94
C ASP A 76 1.64 16.88 -6.67
N VAL A 77 1.07 16.23 -5.65
CA VAL A 77 1.35 14.80 -5.36
C VAL A 77 0.97 13.94 -6.57
N LYS A 78 -0.19 14.20 -7.18
CA LYS A 78 -0.61 13.51 -8.41
C LYS A 78 0.36 13.76 -9.57
N ALA A 79 0.90 14.96 -9.71
CA ALA A 79 1.89 15.27 -10.73
C ALA A 79 3.18 14.44 -10.53
N TYR A 80 3.67 14.29 -9.30
CA TYR A 80 4.77 13.38 -9.00
C TYR A 80 4.42 11.92 -9.33
N VAL A 81 3.23 11.45 -8.97
CA VAL A 81 2.78 10.08 -9.28
C VAL A 81 2.72 9.84 -10.80
N LEU A 82 2.26 10.82 -11.58
CA LEU A 82 2.23 10.74 -13.05
C LEU A 82 3.63 10.79 -13.66
N GLU A 83 4.57 11.51 -13.05
CA GLU A 83 5.96 11.58 -13.49
C GLU A 83 6.71 10.26 -13.23
N PHE A 84 6.52 9.66 -12.05
CA PHE A 84 7.21 8.42 -11.66
C PHE A 84 6.53 7.14 -12.17
N LEU A 85 5.21 7.15 -12.39
CA LEU A 85 4.39 5.97 -12.70
C LEU A 85 4.67 4.78 -11.76
N PRO A 86 4.55 4.99 -10.44
CA PRO A 86 5.06 4.06 -9.45
C PRO A 86 4.24 2.76 -9.34
N GLU A 87 4.91 1.69 -8.90
CA GLU A 87 4.27 0.42 -8.54
C GLU A 87 3.47 0.51 -7.24
N GLY A 88 3.82 1.44 -6.36
CA GLY A 88 3.10 1.70 -5.12
C GLY A 88 3.23 3.15 -4.68
N VAL A 89 2.13 3.71 -4.19
CA VAL A 89 2.04 5.03 -3.56
C VAL A 89 1.63 4.83 -2.11
N TYR A 90 2.34 5.48 -1.20
CA TYR A 90 2.19 5.36 0.24
C TYR A 90 2.03 6.73 0.86
N TYR A 91 1.42 6.76 2.04
CA TYR A 91 1.46 7.91 2.93
C TYR A 91 1.92 7.40 4.30
N ASP A 92 2.56 8.28 5.06
CA ASP A 92 2.96 7.94 6.42
C ASP A 92 1.83 8.13 7.41
N ARG A 93 1.82 7.34 8.48
CA ARG A 93 0.75 7.38 9.47
C ARG A 93 0.98 8.42 10.57
N ASN A 94 2.07 9.19 10.49
CA ASN A 94 2.39 10.14 11.53
C ASN A 94 1.44 11.34 11.49
N ILE A 95 1.22 11.91 12.67
CA ILE A 95 0.53 13.18 12.85
C ILE A 95 1.60 14.19 13.21
N TYR A 96 1.62 15.30 12.47
CA TYR A 96 2.65 16.32 12.59
C TYR A 96 2.08 17.59 13.21
N ALA A 97 2.84 18.21 14.11
CA ALA A 97 2.61 19.59 14.52
C ALA A 97 2.99 20.56 13.39
N GLU A 98 2.63 21.85 13.54
CA GLU A 98 2.93 22.89 12.56
C GLU A 98 4.42 23.07 12.28
N ASP A 99 5.28 22.79 13.27
CA ASP A 99 6.74 22.85 13.17
C ASP A 99 7.36 21.59 12.55
N GLY A 100 6.54 20.60 12.18
CA GLY A 100 6.97 19.33 11.60
C GLY A 100 7.36 18.26 12.64
N GLN A 101 7.18 18.50 13.94
CA GLN A 101 7.40 17.48 14.95
C GLN A 101 6.31 16.39 14.91
N VAL A 102 6.69 15.11 15.00
CA VAL A 102 5.74 14.01 15.15
C VAL A 102 5.11 14.05 16.56
N ILE A 103 3.79 14.24 16.62
CA ILE A 103 3.01 14.31 17.86
C ILE A 103 2.11 13.09 18.09
N GLY A 104 2.04 12.20 17.10
CA GLY A 104 1.26 10.98 17.18
C GLY A 104 1.41 10.13 15.93
N GLN A 105 0.75 8.98 15.93
CA GLN A 105 0.69 8.09 14.78
C GLN A 105 -0.65 7.36 14.78
N GLU A 106 -1.25 7.16 13.61
CA GLU A 106 -2.41 6.28 13.50
C GLU A 106 -2.05 4.86 13.95
N LEU A 107 -2.90 4.29 14.79
CA LEU A 107 -2.86 2.87 15.05
C LEU A 107 -3.42 2.14 13.83
N ALA A 108 -2.59 1.31 13.20
CA ALA A 108 -3.03 0.46 12.10
C ALA A 108 -2.42 -0.94 12.18
N PHE A 109 -3.19 -1.90 11.69
CA PHE A 109 -2.83 -3.31 11.64
C PHE A 109 -2.72 -3.72 10.18
N ASP A 110 -1.63 -4.40 9.83
CA ASP A 110 -1.38 -4.93 8.50
C ASP A 110 -1.48 -6.46 8.52
N LEU A 111 -2.41 -6.99 7.73
CA LEU A 111 -2.66 -8.41 7.60
C LEU A 111 -2.32 -8.83 6.18
N ASP A 112 -1.17 -9.46 6.03
CA ASP A 112 -0.63 -9.89 4.76
C ASP A 112 -0.64 -11.43 4.59
N PRO A 113 -0.82 -11.94 3.36
CA PRO A 113 -0.76 -13.38 3.06
C PRO A 113 0.59 -14.04 3.35
N GLU A 114 1.66 -13.25 3.47
CA GLU A 114 2.98 -13.77 3.81
C GLU A 114 3.09 -14.19 5.28
N ASN A 115 2.19 -13.67 6.13
CA ASN A 115 2.17 -13.93 7.58
C ASN A 115 1.31 -15.15 7.95
N VAL A 116 0.66 -15.80 6.99
CA VAL A 116 -0.17 -16.98 7.22
C VAL A 116 0.52 -18.24 6.72
N THR A 117 0.38 -19.34 7.47
CA THR A 117 0.83 -20.65 6.99
C THR A 117 -0.21 -21.22 6.05
N CYS A 118 0.18 -21.46 4.80
CA CYS A 118 -0.68 -22.05 3.80
C CYS A 118 -0.50 -23.58 3.80
N PRO A 119 -1.57 -24.38 3.78
CA PRO A 119 -1.44 -25.83 3.69
C PRO A 119 -0.85 -26.30 2.34
N ILE A 120 -0.86 -25.45 1.31
CA ILE A 120 -0.31 -25.75 -0.02
C ILE A 120 1.13 -25.25 -0.14
N HIS A 121 1.41 -24.04 0.35
CA HIS A 121 2.69 -23.37 0.13
C HIS A 121 3.59 -23.31 1.37
N GLY A 122 3.14 -23.81 2.52
CA GLY A 122 3.91 -23.81 3.76
C GLY A 122 4.00 -22.43 4.42
N THR A 123 5.12 -22.19 5.08
CA THR A 123 5.41 -20.97 5.84
C THR A 123 6.05 -19.88 4.97
N LEU A 124 6.23 -18.67 5.52
CA LEU A 124 7.03 -17.62 4.89
C LEU A 124 8.45 -18.10 4.57
N GLU A 125 9.08 -18.85 5.48
CA GLU A 125 10.42 -19.39 5.27
C GLU A 125 10.47 -20.30 4.03
N ASP A 126 9.48 -21.17 3.86
CA ASP A 126 9.38 -22.06 2.70
C ASP A 126 9.20 -21.28 1.39
N LYS A 127 8.46 -20.17 1.42
CA LYS A 127 8.31 -19.26 0.27
C LYS A 127 9.59 -18.51 -0.04
N LEU A 128 10.30 -18.00 0.97
CA LEU A 128 11.56 -17.27 0.78
C LEU A 128 12.64 -18.17 0.16
N ARG A 129 12.72 -19.45 0.56
CA ARG A 129 13.61 -20.44 -0.07
C ARG A 129 13.35 -20.65 -1.57
N ARG A 130 12.13 -20.35 -2.04
CA ARG A 130 11.72 -20.38 -3.45
C ARG A 130 11.72 -19.01 -4.13
N HIS A 131 12.17 -17.96 -3.43
CA HIS A 131 12.09 -16.57 -3.88
C HIS A 131 10.66 -16.10 -4.17
N GLN A 132 9.70 -16.60 -3.39
CA GLN A 132 8.26 -16.36 -3.53
C GLN A 132 7.71 -15.51 -2.37
N GLY A 133 8.54 -14.69 -1.73
CA GLY A 133 8.13 -13.90 -0.54
C GLY A 133 6.91 -13.00 -0.77
N LEU A 134 6.76 -12.45 -1.98
CA LEU A 134 5.60 -11.62 -2.34
C LEU A 134 4.46 -12.42 -3.01
N SER A 135 4.63 -13.72 -3.20
CA SER A 135 3.62 -14.58 -3.82
C SER A 135 2.57 -15.00 -2.81
N PHE A 136 1.34 -15.08 -3.28
CA PHE A 136 0.23 -15.58 -2.49
C PHE A 136 -0.78 -16.30 -3.38
N CYS A 137 -1.56 -17.20 -2.78
CA CYS A 137 -2.68 -17.86 -3.44
C CYS A 137 -4.02 -17.39 -2.91
N GLU A 138 -5.09 -17.77 -3.61
CA GLU A 138 -6.46 -17.43 -3.22
C GLU A 138 -6.80 -17.91 -1.81
N LEU A 139 -6.31 -19.09 -1.41
CA LEU A 139 -6.54 -19.62 -0.07
C LEU A 139 -5.93 -18.73 1.02
N GLU A 140 -4.71 -18.22 0.80
CA GLU A 140 -4.06 -17.33 1.76
C GLU A 140 -4.82 -16.01 1.87
N LEU A 141 -5.28 -15.46 0.75
CA LEU A 141 -6.13 -14.27 0.75
C LEU A 141 -7.45 -14.51 1.52
N GLN A 142 -8.07 -15.68 1.38
CA GLN A 142 -9.29 -16.03 2.16
C GLN A 142 -8.99 -16.14 3.66
N ILE A 143 -7.87 -16.74 4.04
CA ILE A 143 -7.45 -16.84 5.45
C ILE A 143 -7.25 -15.44 6.03
N VAL A 144 -6.50 -14.59 5.34
CA VAL A 144 -6.25 -13.20 5.77
C VAL A 144 -7.55 -12.42 5.86
N LYS A 145 -8.48 -12.60 4.93
CA LYS A 145 -9.81 -11.97 4.97
C LYS A 145 -10.60 -12.38 6.21
N ALA A 146 -10.61 -13.67 6.56
CA ALA A 146 -11.28 -14.16 7.76
C ALA A 146 -10.62 -13.62 9.05
N GLN A 147 -9.28 -13.58 9.11
CA GLN A 147 -8.55 -13.00 10.23
C GLN A 147 -8.81 -11.50 10.37
N THR A 148 -8.90 -10.78 9.25
CA THR A 148 -9.23 -9.35 9.21
C THR A 148 -10.62 -9.10 9.80
N LEU A 149 -11.62 -9.92 9.45
CA LEU A 149 -12.96 -9.82 10.02
C LEU A 149 -12.95 -10.03 11.54
N GLY A 150 -12.28 -11.09 12.01
CA GLY A 150 -12.17 -11.37 13.44
C GLY A 150 -11.47 -10.27 14.22
N LEU A 151 -10.37 -9.71 13.67
CA LEU A 151 -9.68 -8.58 14.29
C LEU A 151 -10.53 -7.31 14.29
N TYR A 152 -11.22 -7.02 13.20
CA TYR A 152 -12.15 -5.89 13.12
C TYR A 152 -13.23 -5.98 14.20
N GLU A 153 -13.90 -7.14 14.34
CA GLU A 153 -14.92 -7.37 15.36
C GLU A 153 -14.38 -7.24 16.78
N HIS A 154 -13.12 -7.62 17.01
CA HIS A 154 -12.46 -7.43 18.29
C HIS A 154 -12.21 -5.94 18.58
N LEU A 155 -11.60 -5.22 17.63
CA LEU A 155 -11.27 -3.80 17.75
C LEU A 155 -12.53 -2.94 17.88
N ALA A 156 -13.62 -3.30 17.19
CA ALA A 156 -14.89 -2.57 17.23
C ALA A 156 -15.56 -2.55 18.62
N ARG A 157 -15.10 -3.40 19.55
CA ARG A 157 -15.56 -3.36 20.95
C ARG A 157 -14.91 -2.23 21.76
N GLN A 158 -13.78 -1.70 21.29
CA GLN A 158 -12.98 -0.70 21.98
C GLN A 158 -12.89 0.62 21.21
N PHE A 159 -12.93 0.57 19.89
CA PHE A 159 -12.76 1.72 19.01
C PHE A 159 -14.03 1.97 18.18
N THR A 160 -14.41 3.24 18.05
CA THR A 160 -15.63 3.66 17.35
C THR A 160 -15.41 4.02 15.88
N LYS A 161 -14.16 4.26 15.49
CA LYS A 161 -13.78 4.66 14.13
C LYS A 161 -12.73 3.70 13.60
N LEU A 162 -13.18 2.81 12.72
CA LEU A 162 -12.34 1.81 12.08
C LEU A 162 -12.58 1.88 10.57
N ARG A 163 -11.51 1.75 9.79
CA ARG A 163 -11.59 1.59 8.33
C ARG A 163 -10.74 0.40 7.90
N VAL A 164 -11.32 -0.43 7.03
CA VAL A 164 -10.62 -1.57 6.41
C VAL A 164 -10.27 -1.18 4.98
N VAL A 165 -9.00 -1.37 4.60
CA VAL A 165 -8.49 -1.08 3.26
C VAL A 165 -7.91 -2.38 2.69
N TYR A 166 -8.32 -2.75 1.48
CA TYR A 166 -7.66 -3.82 0.75
C TYR A 166 -6.34 -3.29 0.17
N SER A 167 -5.21 -3.86 0.57
CA SER A 167 -3.85 -3.40 0.18
C SER A 167 -3.40 -3.91 -1.19
N GLY A 168 -4.25 -4.66 -1.88
CA GLY A 168 -3.94 -5.32 -3.16
C GLY A 168 -3.58 -6.80 -3.01
N ARG A 169 -3.04 -7.20 -1.85
CA ARG A 169 -2.80 -8.62 -1.50
C ARG A 169 -3.29 -8.99 -0.09
N GLY A 170 -3.47 -8.02 0.79
CA GLY A 170 -3.91 -8.20 2.17
C GLY A 170 -4.88 -7.11 2.57
N PHE A 171 -4.97 -6.85 3.87
CA PHE A 171 -5.85 -5.81 4.41
C PHE A 171 -5.15 -5.01 5.49
N HIS A 172 -5.39 -3.70 5.47
CA HIS A 172 -5.07 -2.82 6.59
C HIS A 172 -6.34 -2.50 7.38
N ILE A 173 -6.24 -2.48 8.70
CA ILE A 173 -7.26 -1.91 9.58
C ILE A 173 -6.68 -0.65 10.22
N HIS A 174 -7.24 0.52 9.91
CA HIS A 174 -6.87 1.79 10.52
C HIS A 174 -7.86 2.16 11.62
N VAL A 175 -7.34 2.57 12.77
CA VAL A 175 -8.09 3.18 13.87
C VAL A 175 -7.94 4.70 13.77
N LEU A 176 -9.05 5.41 13.53
CA LEU A 176 -9.05 6.84 13.12
C LEU A 176 -9.56 7.81 14.19
#